data_AF-A0A537KZA0-F1
#
_entry.id   AF-A0A537KZA0-F1
#
_cell.length_a   1.000
_cell.length_b   1.000
_cell.length_c   1.000
_cell.angle_alpha   90.00
_cell.angle_beta   90.00
_cell.angle_gamma   90.00
#
_symmetry.space_group_name_H-M   'P 1'
#
loop_
_entity.id
_entity.type
_entity.pdbx_description
1 polymer ?
#
loop_
_entity_poly.entity_id
_entity_poly.type
_entity_poly.pdbx_seq_one_letter_code
_entity_poly.pdbx_strand_id
1 'polypeptide(L)'
;MPRMVLAAFAAMLALLGPAAAQDYPTRPITMVIPFAAGGPQDTIGRVFAQRMGEVLGQQVVVENVGGAGGMTGSKRVADALPDGYTMILASVGTHAQNQSLYKKPLYNAATDFTPVAFLAETPIALIVRKDLPVSNFKEFVAYAKANEAKMTYGSAGAGSATHLGCVILDSAIGVQIVHVPYRGTGPAMQDLQGGRIDYLCDIIATAKPQIDGGTVKGIAIMTKERSPVLPDLPTTGEQGLDVQAYTWSALFLPKGASDAVVRRLNAAAVEAIKTPALQERMKSLGATVARADQQGPGWLGAFVKSEIEKWAVPIKASGVSAD
;
A
#
# COMPACT_ATOMS: atom_id res chain seq x y z
N MET A 1 -42.46 48.46 -28.29
CA MET A 1 -41.78 47.90 -27.10
C MET A 1 -41.41 46.41 -27.18
N PRO A 2 -42.21 45.46 -27.72
CA PRO A 2 -41.84 44.03 -27.68
C PRO A 2 -40.65 43.65 -28.60
N ARG A 3 -40.41 44.42 -29.67
CA ARG A 3 -39.29 44.20 -30.60
C ARG A 3 -37.91 44.59 -30.03
N MET A 4 -37.84 45.57 -29.12
CA MET A 4 -36.57 45.95 -28.47
C MET A 4 -36.16 44.95 -27.38
N VAL A 5 -37.12 44.34 -26.69
CA VAL A 5 -36.87 43.32 -25.66
C VAL A 5 -36.33 42.02 -26.30
N LEU A 6 -36.83 41.65 -27.48
CA LEU A 6 -36.34 40.47 -28.22
C LEU A 6 -34.90 40.63 -28.71
N ALA A 7 -34.54 41.83 -29.17
CA ALA A 7 -33.18 42.14 -29.64
C ALA A 7 -32.15 42.16 -28.49
N ALA A 8 -32.54 42.62 -27.30
CA ALA A 8 -31.68 42.59 -26.11
C ALA A 8 -31.43 41.16 -25.61
N PHE A 9 -32.42 40.27 -25.71
CA PHE A 9 -32.27 38.86 -25.29
C PHE A 9 -31.35 38.07 -26.22
N ALA A 10 -31.40 38.33 -27.53
CA ALA A 10 -30.52 37.71 -28.52
C ALA A 10 -29.04 38.14 -28.37
N ALA A 11 -28.79 39.41 -27.98
CA ALA A 11 -27.44 39.89 -27.70
C ALA A 11 -26.83 39.30 -26.42
N MET A 12 -27.66 38.92 -25.44
CA MET A 12 -27.21 38.29 -24.19
C MET A 12 -26.83 36.82 -24.37
N LEU A 13 -27.49 36.12 -25.31
CA LEU A 13 -27.13 34.74 -25.69
C LEU A 13 -25.81 34.66 -26.46
N ALA A 14 -25.40 35.73 -27.16
CA ALA A 14 -24.12 35.78 -27.88
C ALA A 14 -22.90 36.00 -26.96
N LEU A 15 -23.11 36.39 -25.70
CA LEU A 15 -22.07 36.51 -24.68
C LEU A 15 -21.80 35.18 -23.93
N LEU A 16 -22.65 34.17 -24.13
CA LEU A 16 -22.40 32.80 -23.69
C LEU A 16 -21.47 32.12 -24.71
N GLY A 17 -20.19 32.46 -24.65
CA GLY A 17 -19.15 31.74 -25.39
C GLY A 17 -19.19 30.24 -25.03
N PRO A 18 -18.69 29.35 -25.91
CA PRO A 18 -18.59 27.93 -25.59
C PRO A 18 -17.84 27.79 -24.28
N ALA A 19 -18.49 27.23 -23.26
CA ALA A 19 -17.80 26.86 -22.03
C ALA A 19 -16.71 25.87 -22.44
N ALA A 20 -15.46 26.32 -22.49
CA ALA A 20 -14.33 25.41 -22.60
C ALA A 20 -14.44 24.50 -21.37
N ALA A 21 -14.74 23.22 -21.59
CA ALA A 21 -14.61 22.22 -20.56
C ALA A 21 -13.20 22.40 -20.01
N GLN A 22 -13.07 22.81 -18.75
CA GLN A 22 -11.77 22.96 -18.14
C GLN A 22 -11.11 21.58 -18.14
N ASP A 23 -9.99 21.46 -18.87
CA ASP A 23 -9.27 20.20 -18.94
C ASP A 23 -8.77 19.82 -17.54
N TYR A 24 -9.33 18.75 -16.98
CA TYR A 24 -8.88 18.21 -15.71
C TYR A 24 -7.44 17.67 -15.83
N PRO A 25 -6.54 17.91 -14.86
CA PRO A 25 -6.73 18.72 -13.64
C PRO A 25 -6.39 20.22 -13.83
N THR A 26 -7.12 21.11 -13.15
CA THR A 26 -6.86 22.57 -13.14
C THR A 26 -6.26 23.10 -11.85
N ARG A 27 -6.07 22.23 -10.85
CA ARG A 27 -5.47 22.53 -9.55
C ARG A 27 -4.70 21.31 -9.04
N PRO A 28 -3.88 21.45 -7.99
CA PRO A 28 -3.17 20.33 -7.39
C PRO A 28 -4.11 19.19 -6.94
N ILE A 29 -3.63 17.96 -7.07
CA ILE A 29 -4.30 16.73 -6.63
C ILE A 29 -3.65 16.27 -5.32
N THR A 30 -4.46 15.83 -4.35
CA THR A 30 -3.96 15.24 -3.11
C THR A 30 -3.90 13.72 -3.23
N MET A 31 -2.73 13.14 -2.98
CA MET A 31 -2.52 11.70 -2.80
C MET A 31 -2.40 11.41 -1.30
N VAL A 32 -3.45 10.82 -0.73
CA VAL A 32 -3.43 10.34 0.65
C VAL A 32 -2.64 9.04 0.73
N ILE A 33 -1.61 9.03 1.57
CA ILE A 33 -0.86 7.83 1.92
C ILE A 33 -1.26 7.46 3.36
N PRO A 34 -1.90 6.30 3.58
CA PRO A 34 -2.51 5.97 4.87
C PRO A 34 -1.51 5.51 5.95
N PHE A 35 -0.25 5.95 5.87
CA PHE A 35 0.84 5.56 6.77
C PHE A 35 1.79 6.73 7.02
N ALA A 36 2.63 6.60 8.06
CA ALA A 36 3.62 7.61 8.41
C ALA A 36 4.61 7.93 7.26
N ALA A 37 5.06 9.18 7.21
CA ALA A 37 6.08 9.63 6.27
C ALA A 37 7.41 8.88 6.47
N GLY A 38 8.19 8.72 5.39
CA GLY A 38 9.45 7.98 5.38
C GLY A 38 9.30 6.45 5.40
N GLY A 39 8.06 5.94 5.44
CA GLY A 39 7.78 4.52 5.27
C GLY A 39 7.87 4.03 3.82
N PRO A 40 7.68 2.72 3.59
CA PRO A 40 7.79 2.11 2.27
C PRO A 40 6.74 2.66 1.29
N GLN A 41 5.48 2.75 1.72
CA GLN A 41 4.38 3.31 0.92
C GLN A 41 4.59 4.81 0.62
N ASP A 42 5.11 5.58 1.58
CA ASP A 42 5.43 7.00 1.38
C ASP A 42 6.54 7.18 0.32
N THR A 43 7.56 6.34 0.37
CA THR A 43 8.68 6.36 -0.59
C THR A 43 8.19 6.04 -2.00
N ILE A 44 7.39 4.98 -2.17
CA ILE A 44 6.81 4.63 -3.48
C ILE A 44 5.87 5.74 -3.97
N GLY A 45 4.96 6.19 -3.11
CA GLY A 45 3.98 7.22 -3.43
C GLY A 45 4.59 8.52 -3.91
N ARG A 46 5.66 9.00 -3.26
CA ARG A 46 6.35 10.24 -3.67
C ARG A 46 7.01 10.14 -5.04
N VAL A 47 7.59 8.98 -5.39
CA VAL A 47 8.19 8.75 -6.71
C VAL A 47 7.11 8.81 -7.80
N PHE A 48 5.97 8.15 -7.56
CA PHE A 48 4.82 8.21 -8.47
C PHE A 48 4.19 9.60 -8.55
N ALA A 49 3.96 10.25 -7.42
CA ALA A 49 3.36 11.58 -7.34
C ALA A 49 4.17 12.61 -8.15
N GLN A 50 5.51 12.58 -8.04
CA GLN A 50 6.38 13.45 -8.82
C GLN A 50 6.17 13.24 -10.33
N ARG A 51 6.28 12.00 -10.81
CA ARG A 51 6.18 11.68 -12.24
C ARG A 51 4.78 11.91 -12.80
N MET A 52 3.75 11.55 -12.04
CA MET A 52 2.38 11.86 -12.41
C MET A 52 2.16 13.36 -12.50
N GLY A 53 2.73 14.15 -11.59
CA GLY A 53 2.61 15.60 -11.64
C GLY A 53 3.21 16.24 -12.90
N GLU A 54 4.37 15.74 -13.32
CA GLU A 54 5.01 16.11 -14.60
C GLU A 54 4.09 15.83 -15.80
N VAL A 55 3.45 14.65 -15.83
CA VAL A 55 2.54 14.24 -16.92
C VAL A 55 1.17 14.95 -16.86
N LEU A 56 0.71 15.29 -15.67
CA LEU A 56 -0.58 15.94 -15.44
C LEU A 56 -0.52 17.46 -15.67
N GLY A 57 0.68 18.06 -15.58
CA GLY A 57 0.84 19.51 -15.60
C GLY A 57 0.33 20.19 -14.32
N GLN A 58 0.07 19.41 -13.26
CA GLN A 58 -0.39 19.86 -11.96
C GLN A 58 0.32 19.07 -10.87
N GLN A 59 0.59 19.72 -9.74
CA GLN A 59 1.26 19.05 -8.62
C GLN A 59 0.38 17.94 -8.04
N VAL A 60 0.99 16.78 -7.76
CA VAL A 60 0.40 15.74 -6.90
C VAL A 60 1.02 15.87 -5.51
N VAL A 61 0.26 16.39 -4.56
CA VAL A 61 0.67 16.64 -3.18
C VAL A 61 0.45 15.38 -2.36
N VAL A 62 1.52 14.87 -1.72
CA VAL A 62 1.43 13.72 -0.82
C VAL A 62 1.02 14.17 0.58
N GLU A 63 -0.02 13.56 1.13
CA GLU A 63 -0.48 13.77 2.50
C GLU A 63 -0.48 12.45 3.28
N ASN A 64 0.24 12.39 4.40
CA ASN A 64 0.32 11.20 5.24
C ASN A 64 -0.77 11.20 6.32
N VAL A 65 -1.71 10.25 6.24
CA VAL A 65 -2.85 10.12 7.18
C VAL A 65 -2.83 8.72 7.81
N GLY A 66 -1.98 8.53 8.81
CA GLY A 66 -1.83 7.25 9.51
C GLY A 66 -2.92 6.97 10.55
N GLY A 67 -3.01 5.72 11.00
CA GLY A 67 -3.90 5.27 12.08
C GLY A 67 -4.74 4.05 11.71
N ALA A 68 -4.95 3.15 12.69
CA ALA A 68 -5.76 1.92 12.54
C ALA A 68 -5.35 1.07 11.31
N GLY A 69 -4.05 0.78 11.15
CA GLY A 69 -3.54 0.00 10.01
C GLY A 69 -3.75 0.66 8.65
N GLY A 70 -4.02 1.97 8.62
CA GLY A 70 -4.30 2.76 7.44
C GLY A 70 -5.78 3.03 7.17
N MET A 71 -6.68 2.44 7.94
CA MET A 71 -8.12 2.64 7.74
C MET A 71 -8.56 4.09 7.92
N THR A 72 -7.86 4.88 8.74
CA THR A 72 -8.19 6.29 8.96
C THR A 72 -8.06 7.11 7.67
N GLY A 73 -6.92 6.97 6.98
CA GLY A 73 -6.68 7.63 5.69
C GLY A 73 -7.61 7.11 4.59
N SER A 74 -7.85 5.80 4.56
CA SER A 74 -8.78 5.20 3.60
C SER A 74 -10.22 5.67 3.79
N LYS A 75 -10.72 5.73 5.02
CA LYS A 75 -12.06 6.24 5.31
C LYS A 75 -12.21 7.71 4.89
N ARG A 76 -11.21 8.55 5.16
CA ARG A 76 -11.22 9.94 4.71
C ARG A 76 -11.37 10.06 3.19
N VAL A 77 -10.67 9.22 2.42
CA VAL A 77 -10.81 9.25 0.96
C VAL A 77 -12.14 8.66 0.51
N ALA A 78 -12.65 7.61 1.14
CA ALA A 78 -13.98 7.08 0.85
C ALA A 78 -15.08 8.16 0.98
N ASP A 79 -14.92 9.09 1.94
CA ASP A 79 -15.87 10.19 2.21
C ASP A 79 -15.60 11.45 1.36
N ALA A 80 -14.52 11.50 0.59
CA ALA A 80 -14.15 12.68 -0.18
C ALA A 80 -15.03 12.86 -1.43
N LEU A 81 -15.01 14.07 -2.00
CA LEU A 81 -15.72 14.34 -3.26
C LEU A 81 -15.10 13.49 -4.40
N PRO A 82 -15.91 12.85 -5.26
CA PRO A 82 -15.43 12.06 -6.39
C PRO A 82 -15.01 12.93 -7.60
N ASP A 83 -14.35 14.06 -7.34
CA ASP A 83 -13.98 15.08 -8.34
C ASP A 83 -12.58 14.89 -8.94
N GLY A 84 -11.85 13.86 -8.50
CA GLY A 84 -10.49 13.53 -8.96
C GLY A 84 -9.36 14.18 -8.16
N TYR A 85 -9.65 15.16 -7.30
CA TYR A 85 -8.61 15.92 -6.61
C TYR A 85 -8.16 15.33 -5.27
N THR A 86 -8.79 14.24 -4.84
CA THR A 86 -8.34 13.43 -3.70
C THR A 86 -8.32 11.97 -4.11
N MET A 87 -7.16 11.33 -4.03
CA MET A 87 -6.98 9.91 -4.29
C MET A 87 -6.21 9.26 -3.14
N ILE A 88 -6.30 7.94 -3.04
CA ILE A 88 -5.53 7.16 -2.07
C ILE A 88 -4.49 6.29 -2.76
N LEU A 89 -3.31 6.20 -2.16
CA LEU A 89 -2.36 5.11 -2.39
C LEU A 89 -2.72 3.93 -1.47
N ALA A 90 -3.51 3.03 -2.01
CA ALA A 90 -3.97 1.83 -1.34
C ALA A 90 -2.89 0.75 -1.25
N SER A 91 -3.01 -0.08 -0.22
CA SER A 91 -2.23 -1.30 -0.04
C SER A 91 -3.11 -2.52 0.20
N VAL A 92 -2.51 -3.71 0.13
CA VAL A 92 -3.16 -4.99 0.49
C VAL A 92 -3.80 -4.95 1.87
N GLY A 93 -3.17 -4.28 2.84
CA GLY A 93 -3.69 -4.13 4.20
C GLY A 93 -5.01 -3.37 4.20
N THR A 94 -5.01 -2.21 3.53
CA THR A 94 -6.17 -1.30 3.50
C THR A 94 -7.30 -1.76 2.57
N HIS A 95 -7.03 -2.50 1.51
CA HIS A 95 -8.02 -2.78 0.47
C HIS A 95 -8.31 -4.27 0.29
N ALA A 96 -7.66 -5.15 1.06
CA ALA A 96 -7.98 -6.57 1.08
C ALA A 96 -8.04 -7.16 2.49
N GLN A 97 -6.94 -7.13 3.24
CA GLN A 97 -6.82 -7.87 4.49
C GLN A 97 -7.74 -7.32 5.60
N ASN A 98 -7.80 -6.01 5.76
CA ASN A 98 -8.65 -5.39 6.78
C ASN A 98 -10.16 -5.69 6.58
N GLN A 99 -10.58 -6.03 5.37
CA GLN A 99 -11.98 -6.37 5.05
C GLN A 99 -12.40 -7.69 5.71
N SER A 100 -11.45 -8.54 6.09
CA SER A 100 -11.69 -9.81 6.79
C SER A 100 -11.17 -9.85 8.23
N LEU A 101 -10.38 -8.86 8.65
CA LEU A 101 -9.84 -8.77 10.01
C LEU A 101 -10.83 -8.16 11.00
N TYR A 102 -11.56 -7.15 10.55
CA TYR A 102 -12.57 -6.45 11.35
C TYR A 102 -13.95 -7.02 11.05
N LYS A 103 -14.75 -7.30 12.08
CA LYS A 103 -16.16 -7.70 11.93
C LYS A 103 -16.96 -6.59 11.27
N LYS A 104 -16.62 -5.32 11.54
CA LYS A 104 -17.22 -4.14 10.93
C LYS A 104 -16.13 -3.18 10.42
N PRO A 105 -15.60 -3.39 9.20
CA PRO A 105 -14.60 -2.48 8.65
C PRO A 105 -15.18 -1.08 8.46
N LEU A 106 -14.33 -0.04 8.56
CA LEU A 106 -14.76 1.36 8.47
C LEU A 106 -15.29 1.76 7.07
N TYR A 107 -15.01 0.96 6.06
CA TYR A 107 -15.44 1.12 4.66
C TYR A 107 -15.41 -0.23 3.97
N ASN A 108 -16.08 -0.33 2.82
CA ASN A 108 -16.02 -1.46 1.93
C ASN A 108 -15.07 -1.17 0.76
N ALA A 109 -13.90 -1.82 0.74
CA ALA A 109 -12.87 -1.61 -0.28
C ALA A 109 -13.34 -1.93 -1.72
N ALA A 110 -14.35 -2.79 -1.86
CA ALA A 110 -14.87 -3.22 -3.16
C ALA A 110 -15.96 -2.27 -3.72
N THR A 111 -16.59 -1.44 -2.88
CA THR A 111 -17.74 -0.61 -3.31
C THR A 111 -17.59 0.88 -3.06
N ASP A 112 -16.75 1.29 -2.11
CA ASP A 112 -16.62 2.68 -1.67
C ASP A 112 -15.50 3.43 -2.42
N PHE A 113 -14.84 2.75 -3.36
CA PHE A 113 -13.75 3.28 -4.15
C PHE A 113 -13.91 2.97 -5.64
N THR A 114 -13.39 3.86 -6.48
CA THR A 114 -13.22 3.66 -7.92
C THR A 114 -11.76 3.30 -8.22
N PRO A 115 -11.47 2.10 -8.77
CA PRO A 115 -10.10 1.69 -9.15
C PRO A 115 -9.52 2.62 -10.22
N VAL A 116 -8.23 2.95 -10.10
CA VAL A 116 -7.51 3.78 -11.10
C VAL A 116 -6.36 3.03 -11.74
N ALA A 117 -5.35 2.63 -10.96
CA ALA A 117 -4.15 2.00 -11.51
C ALA A 117 -3.44 1.11 -10.48
N PHE A 118 -3.07 -0.10 -10.88
CA PHE A 118 -2.11 -0.90 -10.11
C PHE A 118 -0.70 -0.38 -10.42
N LEU A 119 0.11 -0.14 -9.39
CA LEU A 119 1.41 0.52 -9.56
C LEU A 119 2.57 -0.46 -9.41
N ALA A 120 2.62 -1.15 -8.27
CA ALA A 120 3.71 -2.05 -7.94
C ALA A 120 3.34 -3.06 -6.86
N GLU A 121 4.01 -4.19 -6.87
CA GLU A 121 4.07 -5.17 -5.79
C GLU A 121 5.42 -5.09 -5.07
N THR A 122 5.46 -5.40 -3.78
CA THR A 122 6.69 -5.37 -2.98
C THR A 122 6.70 -6.52 -1.97
N PRO A 123 7.78 -7.34 -1.95
CA PRO A 123 7.93 -8.43 -0.99
C PRO A 123 7.98 -7.94 0.46
N ILE A 124 7.54 -8.82 1.35
CA ILE A 124 7.80 -8.72 2.79
C ILE A 124 8.98 -9.64 3.14
N ALA A 125 9.85 -9.18 4.03
CA ALA A 125 10.95 -9.92 4.61
C ALA A 125 10.74 -10.09 6.11
N LEU A 126 11.00 -11.29 6.62
CA LEU A 126 11.16 -11.53 8.05
C LEU A 126 12.54 -11.03 8.47
N ILE A 127 12.55 -10.08 9.39
CA ILE A 127 13.76 -9.51 9.99
C ILE A 127 13.69 -9.59 11.51
N VAL A 128 14.84 -9.76 12.15
CA VAL A 128 14.96 -9.87 13.61
C VAL A 128 15.98 -8.86 14.14
N ARG A 129 15.89 -8.54 15.43
CA ARG A 129 16.93 -7.75 16.10
C ARG A 129 18.29 -8.45 16.01
N LYS A 130 19.36 -7.65 15.98
CA LYS A 130 20.73 -8.12 15.67
C LYS A 130 21.22 -9.24 16.61
N ASP A 131 20.84 -9.17 17.88
CA ASP A 131 21.31 -10.04 18.96
C ASP A 131 20.40 -11.25 19.23
N LEU A 132 19.28 -11.41 18.54
CA LEU A 132 18.43 -12.60 18.65
C LEU A 132 19.23 -13.84 18.19
N PRO A 133 19.33 -14.95 18.93
CA PRO A 133 20.28 -16.03 18.61
C PRO A 133 19.78 -16.98 17.49
N VAL A 134 19.49 -16.41 16.32
CA VAL A 134 19.01 -17.10 15.11
C VAL A 134 19.68 -16.51 13.86
N SER A 135 19.96 -17.35 12.87
CA SER A 135 20.66 -16.95 11.62
C SER A 135 19.90 -17.34 10.36
N ASN A 136 18.85 -18.14 10.49
CA ASN A 136 18.02 -18.62 9.39
C ASN A 136 16.60 -18.91 9.90
N PHE A 137 15.70 -19.23 8.97
CA PHE A 137 14.29 -19.42 9.27
C PHE A 137 14.03 -20.63 10.18
N LYS A 138 14.78 -21.72 10.03
CA LYS A 138 14.61 -22.91 10.88
C LYS A 138 14.96 -22.61 12.34
N GLU A 139 16.05 -21.89 12.56
CA GLU A 139 16.44 -21.40 13.89
C GLU A 139 15.42 -20.41 14.46
N PHE A 140 14.89 -19.51 13.64
CA PHE A 140 13.79 -18.62 14.05
C PHE A 140 12.57 -19.41 14.53
N VAL A 141 12.11 -20.41 13.75
CA VAL A 141 10.95 -21.24 14.13
C VAL A 141 11.20 -21.98 15.44
N ALA A 142 12.38 -22.59 15.60
CA ALA A 142 12.74 -23.29 16.83
C ALA A 142 12.79 -22.34 18.04
N TYR A 143 13.40 -21.16 17.86
CA TYR A 143 13.49 -20.14 18.89
C TYR A 143 12.11 -19.60 19.28
N ALA A 144 11.26 -19.27 18.29
CA ALA A 144 9.91 -18.77 18.50
C ALA A 144 9.06 -19.75 19.31
N LYS A 145 9.06 -21.03 18.94
CA LYS A 145 8.35 -22.07 19.68
C LYS A 145 8.83 -22.22 21.13
N ALA A 146 10.12 -22.06 21.37
CA ALA A 146 10.70 -22.18 22.71
C ALA A 146 10.51 -20.92 23.58
N ASN A 147 10.22 -19.76 22.97
CA ASN A 147 10.24 -18.47 23.66
C ASN A 147 9.00 -17.60 23.42
N GLU A 148 7.91 -18.14 22.87
CA GLU A 148 6.74 -17.35 22.42
C GLU A 148 6.23 -16.35 23.47
N ALA A 149 6.16 -16.76 24.74
CA ALA A 149 5.65 -15.94 25.84
C ALA A 149 6.52 -14.72 26.17
N LYS A 150 7.76 -14.68 25.68
CA LYS A 150 8.71 -13.58 25.89
C LYS A 150 8.94 -12.75 24.64
N MET A 151 8.48 -13.24 23.49
CA MET A 151 8.71 -12.58 22.22
C MET A 151 7.66 -11.52 21.96
N THR A 152 8.06 -10.49 21.22
CA THR A 152 7.17 -9.47 20.70
C THR A 152 7.51 -9.17 19.25
N TYR A 153 6.51 -8.80 18.46
CA TYR A 153 6.72 -8.32 17.10
C TYR A 153 6.04 -6.97 16.86
N GLY A 154 6.64 -6.16 15.99
CA GLY A 154 6.10 -4.85 15.62
C GLY A 154 5.35 -4.87 14.29
N SER A 155 4.50 -3.85 14.05
CA SER A 155 3.90 -3.62 12.74
C SER A 155 3.56 -2.15 12.50
N ALA A 156 3.14 -1.82 11.27
CA ALA A 156 2.50 -0.54 10.93
C ALA A 156 1.04 -0.38 11.43
N GLY A 157 0.65 -1.11 12.47
CA GLY A 157 -0.67 -1.07 13.09
C GLY A 157 -1.53 -2.30 12.79
N ALA A 158 -2.56 -2.51 13.60
CA ALA A 158 -3.50 -3.62 13.41
C ALA A 158 -4.21 -3.52 12.05
N GLY A 159 -4.09 -4.57 11.24
CA GLY A 159 -4.64 -4.63 9.88
C GLY A 159 -3.70 -4.15 8.77
N SER A 160 -2.49 -3.71 9.09
CA SER A 160 -1.48 -3.43 8.07
C SER A 160 -0.95 -4.72 7.42
N ALA A 161 -0.36 -4.60 6.23
CA ALA A 161 0.30 -5.71 5.54
C ALA A 161 1.39 -6.37 6.41
N THR A 162 2.12 -5.59 7.20
CA THR A 162 3.19 -6.10 8.07
C THR A 162 2.65 -6.81 9.31
N HIS A 163 1.49 -6.38 9.83
CA HIS A 163 0.80 -7.11 10.91
C HIS A 163 0.37 -8.48 10.40
N LEU A 164 -0.32 -8.50 9.26
CA LEU A 164 -0.88 -9.70 8.67
C LEU A 164 0.19 -10.67 8.17
N GLY A 165 1.32 -10.16 7.66
CA GLY A 165 2.49 -10.97 7.36
C GLY A 165 2.96 -11.78 8.58
N CYS A 166 3.05 -11.14 9.76
CA CYS A 166 3.44 -11.84 10.98
C CYS A 166 2.36 -12.75 11.53
N VAL A 167 1.09 -12.33 11.52
CA VAL A 167 -0.04 -13.20 11.92
C VAL A 167 -0.05 -14.51 11.14
N ILE A 168 0.18 -14.46 9.84
CA ILE A 168 0.17 -15.64 8.97
C ILE A 168 1.39 -16.51 9.21
N LEU A 169 2.56 -15.90 9.41
CA LEU A 169 3.78 -16.61 9.80
C LEU A 169 3.59 -17.34 11.14
N ASP A 170 3.19 -16.62 12.17
CA ASP A 170 3.04 -17.11 13.53
C ASP A 170 2.00 -18.25 13.58
N SER A 171 0.87 -18.07 12.89
CA SER A 171 -0.15 -19.11 12.74
C SER A 171 0.38 -20.36 12.03
N ALA A 172 1.18 -20.21 10.97
CA ALA A 172 1.73 -21.34 10.23
C ALA A 172 2.79 -22.12 11.01
N ILE A 173 3.51 -21.46 11.92
CA ILE A 173 4.50 -22.11 12.79
C ILE A 173 3.90 -22.55 14.13
N GLY A 174 2.64 -22.20 14.40
CA GLY A 174 1.89 -22.61 15.58
C GLY A 174 2.33 -21.91 16.87
N VAL A 175 2.60 -20.61 16.80
CA VAL A 175 2.93 -19.77 17.97
C VAL A 175 1.96 -18.59 18.09
N GLN A 176 1.85 -18.02 19.30
CA GLN A 176 1.11 -16.79 19.54
C GLN A 176 2.03 -15.75 20.19
N ILE A 177 2.51 -14.81 19.39
CA ILE A 177 3.45 -13.79 19.84
C ILE A 177 2.75 -12.45 20.02
N VAL A 178 3.15 -11.70 21.05
CA VAL A 178 2.55 -10.41 21.39
C VAL A 178 2.82 -9.38 20.30
N HIS A 179 1.74 -8.78 19.78
CA HIS A 179 1.79 -7.72 18.78
C HIS A 179 1.95 -6.33 19.43
N VAL A 180 2.92 -5.54 18.93
CA VAL A 180 3.13 -4.14 19.29
C VAL A 180 2.82 -3.24 18.08
N PRO A 181 1.66 -2.56 18.03
CA PRO A 181 1.27 -1.73 16.88
C PRO A 181 1.94 -0.34 16.90
N TYR A 182 2.49 0.07 15.74
CA TYR A 182 3.02 1.42 15.51
C TYR A 182 2.21 2.14 14.41
N ARG A 183 2.48 3.44 14.20
CA ARG A 183 1.86 4.23 13.12
C ARG A 183 2.45 3.96 11.72
N GLY A 184 3.47 3.11 11.63
CA GLY A 184 4.23 2.78 10.43
C GLY A 184 5.43 1.89 10.78
N THR A 185 6.09 1.30 9.78
CA THR A 185 7.25 0.43 10.03
C THR A 185 8.53 1.19 10.37
N GLY A 186 8.64 2.48 10.03
CA GLY A 186 9.78 3.33 10.42
C GLY A 186 10.01 3.38 11.94
N PRO A 187 9.03 3.80 12.76
CA PRO A 187 9.13 3.74 14.22
C PRO A 187 9.35 2.32 14.76
N ALA A 188 8.68 1.31 14.20
CA ALA A 188 8.85 -0.08 14.61
C ALA A 188 10.29 -0.58 14.39
N MET A 189 10.91 -0.19 13.27
CA MET A 189 12.30 -0.51 12.94
C MET A 189 13.29 0.09 13.96
N GLN A 190 13.04 1.32 14.43
CA GLN A 190 13.89 1.94 15.46
C GLN A 190 13.87 1.11 16.76
N ASP A 191 12.69 0.63 17.15
CA ASP A 191 12.54 -0.21 18.34
C ASP A 191 13.11 -1.62 18.14
N LEU A 192 13.06 -2.18 16.93
CA LEU A 192 13.74 -3.43 16.57
C LEU A 192 15.27 -3.29 16.73
N GLN A 193 15.85 -2.20 16.22
CA GLN A 193 17.28 -1.91 16.36
C GLN A 193 17.69 -1.69 17.81
N GLY A 194 16.81 -1.08 18.60
CA GLY A 194 17.00 -0.90 20.04
C GLY A 194 16.74 -2.14 20.88
N GLY A 195 16.33 -3.27 20.28
CA GLY A 195 16.04 -4.52 20.98
C GLY A 195 14.78 -4.49 21.85
N ARG A 196 13.86 -3.54 21.60
CA ARG A 196 12.58 -3.42 22.32
C ARG A 196 11.51 -4.37 21.79
N ILE A 197 11.66 -4.82 20.55
CA ILE A 197 10.87 -5.88 19.91
C ILE A 197 11.82 -6.88 19.25
N ASP A 198 11.35 -8.12 19.02
CA ASP A 198 12.22 -9.21 18.55
C ASP A 198 12.26 -9.33 17.03
N TYR A 199 11.14 -9.10 16.34
CA TYR A 199 11.08 -9.20 14.88
C TYR A 199 10.01 -8.32 14.23
N LEU A 200 10.14 -8.18 12.92
CA LEU A 200 9.19 -7.56 12.02
C LEU A 200 9.02 -8.43 10.77
N CYS A 201 7.81 -8.45 10.23
CA CYS A 201 7.54 -8.87 8.86
C CYS A 201 7.45 -7.58 8.03
N ASP A 202 8.61 -7.01 7.70
CA ASP A 202 8.73 -5.67 7.13
C ASP A 202 8.79 -5.68 5.61
N ILE A 203 8.40 -4.57 4.98
CA ILE A 203 8.48 -4.41 3.54
C ILE A 203 9.94 -4.21 3.13
N ILE A 204 10.38 -4.87 2.06
CA ILE A 204 11.80 -4.91 1.70
C ILE A 204 12.44 -3.53 1.50
N ALA A 205 11.66 -2.54 1.06
CA ALA A 205 12.11 -1.16 0.86
C ALA A 205 12.68 -0.52 2.14
N THR A 206 12.18 -0.90 3.32
CA THR A 206 12.70 -0.44 4.62
C THR A 206 13.60 -1.46 5.30
N ALA A 207 13.39 -2.76 5.05
CA ALA A 207 14.22 -3.82 5.61
C ALA A 207 15.64 -3.83 5.02
N LYS A 208 15.76 -3.72 3.68
CA LYS A 208 17.03 -3.89 2.97
C LYS A 208 18.16 -2.98 3.48
N PRO A 209 17.98 -1.65 3.61
CA PRO A 209 19.07 -0.78 4.10
C PRO A 209 19.56 -1.17 5.49
N GLN A 210 18.69 -1.73 6.34
CA GLN A 210 19.02 -2.14 7.70
C GLN A 210 19.72 -3.51 7.74
N ILE A 211 19.33 -4.41 6.83
CA ILE A 211 20.04 -5.68 6.62
C ILE A 211 21.45 -5.41 6.09
N ASP A 212 21.59 -4.58 5.04
CA ASP A 212 22.87 -4.22 4.45
C ASP A 212 23.79 -3.52 5.48
N GLY A 213 23.22 -2.65 6.30
CA GLY A 213 23.94 -1.96 7.39
C GLY A 213 24.23 -2.84 8.61
N GLY A 214 23.72 -4.08 8.65
CA GLY A 214 23.91 -5.01 9.74
C GLY A 214 23.30 -4.55 11.07
N THR A 215 22.33 -3.63 11.06
CA THR A 215 21.61 -3.15 12.26
C THR A 215 20.50 -4.12 12.66
N VAL A 216 20.03 -4.95 11.72
CA VAL A 216 19.08 -6.06 11.92
C VAL A 216 19.56 -7.27 11.11
N LYS A 217 18.97 -8.45 11.34
CA LYS A 217 19.24 -9.65 10.53
C LYS A 217 18.04 -9.98 9.65
N GLY A 218 18.29 -10.19 8.35
CA GLY A 218 17.33 -10.80 7.45
C GLY A 218 17.28 -12.31 7.65
N ILE A 219 16.07 -12.86 7.79
CA ILE A 219 15.85 -14.30 8.04
C ILE A 219 15.25 -14.99 6.82
N ALA A 220 14.24 -14.37 6.20
CA ALA A 220 13.59 -14.94 5.02
C ALA A 220 12.87 -13.89 4.20
N ILE A 221 12.80 -14.10 2.89
CA ILE A 221 11.84 -13.44 2.02
C ILE A 221 10.52 -14.23 2.07
N MET A 222 9.39 -13.53 2.21
CA MET A 222 8.06 -14.16 2.32
C MET A 222 7.33 -14.17 0.97
N THR A 223 8.03 -14.18 -0.16
CA THR A 223 7.44 -14.39 -1.49
C THR A 223 7.90 -15.73 -2.04
N LYS A 224 7.22 -16.23 -3.09
CA LYS A 224 7.58 -17.48 -3.75
C LYS A 224 9.02 -17.46 -4.27
N GLU A 225 9.43 -16.33 -4.82
CA GLU A 225 10.76 -16.11 -5.37
C GLU A 225 11.56 -15.19 -4.44
N ARG A 226 12.89 -15.33 -4.45
CA ARG A 226 13.79 -14.40 -3.76
C ARG A 226 13.64 -13.01 -4.34
N SER A 227 13.93 -12.00 -3.52
CA SER A 227 13.98 -10.64 -4.04
C SER A 227 15.31 -10.39 -4.78
N PRO A 228 15.29 -9.78 -5.98
CA PRO A 228 16.51 -9.46 -6.72
C PRO A 228 17.42 -8.45 -6.00
N VAL A 229 16.90 -7.71 -5.00
CA VAL A 229 17.70 -6.76 -4.20
C VAL A 229 18.31 -7.38 -2.94
N LEU A 230 17.91 -8.61 -2.60
CA LEU A 230 18.47 -9.44 -1.53
C LEU A 230 18.61 -10.89 -2.04
N PRO A 231 19.43 -11.15 -3.08
CA PRO A 231 19.48 -12.45 -3.76
C PRO A 231 20.01 -13.58 -2.85
N ASP A 232 20.79 -13.22 -1.84
CA ASP A 232 21.37 -14.18 -0.89
C ASP A 232 20.40 -14.55 0.25
N LEU A 233 19.30 -13.81 0.41
CA LEU A 233 18.30 -14.09 1.44
C LEU A 233 17.28 -15.12 0.91
N PRO A 234 17.26 -16.36 1.43
CA PRO A 234 16.34 -17.39 0.97
C PRO A 234 14.89 -17.05 1.30
N THR A 235 13.96 -17.65 0.57
CA THR A 235 12.53 -17.56 0.89
C THR A 235 12.17 -18.44 2.10
N THR A 236 11.00 -18.22 2.67
CA THR A 236 10.38 -19.15 3.64
C THR A 236 10.19 -20.53 3.01
N GLY A 237 9.75 -20.59 1.74
CA GLY A 237 9.55 -21.82 0.98
C GLY A 237 10.82 -22.64 0.78
N GLU A 238 11.93 -21.99 0.39
CA GLU A 238 13.25 -22.63 0.29
C GLU A 238 13.74 -23.20 1.64
N GLN A 239 13.22 -22.68 2.75
CA GLN A 239 13.59 -23.09 4.10
C GLN A 239 12.59 -24.06 4.75
N GLY A 240 11.59 -24.53 4.00
CA GLY A 240 10.71 -25.63 4.39
C GLY A 240 9.31 -25.21 4.86
N LEU A 241 8.91 -23.96 4.66
CA LEU A 241 7.54 -23.52 4.95
C LEU A 241 7.02 -22.56 3.87
N ASP A 242 6.00 -22.96 3.13
CA ASP A 242 5.37 -22.11 2.11
C ASP A 242 4.41 -21.09 2.74
N VAL A 243 4.99 -20.09 3.40
CA VAL A 243 4.26 -18.92 3.92
C VAL A 243 4.58 -17.72 3.06
N GLN A 244 3.54 -17.10 2.53
CA GLN A 244 3.67 -15.95 1.64
C GLN A 244 3.03 -14.69 2.22
N ALA A 245 3.76 -13.58 2.15
CA ALA A 245 3.33 -12.24 2.49
C ALA A 245 4.02 -11.24 1.56
N TYR A 246 3.21 -10.32 1.02
CA TYR A 246 3.65 -9.21 0.19
C TYR A 246 2.69 -8.05 0.40
N THR A 247 3.04 -6.89 -0.12
CA THR A 247 2.12 -5.77 -0.27
C THR A 247 2.10 -5.31 -1.72
N TRP A 248 1.06 -4.61 -2.09
CA TRP A 248 1.02 -3.84 -3.33
C TRP A 248 0.70 -2.38 -3.06
N SER A 249 0.86 -1.56 -4.09
CA SER A 249 0.53 -0.14 -4.11
C SER A 249 -0.37 0.11 -5.32
N ALA A 250 -1.53 0.72 -5.10
CA ALA A 250 -2.49 1.00 -6.17
C ALA A 250 -3.27 2.29 -5.90
N LEU A 251 -3.71 2.96 -6.96
CA LEU A 251 -4.46 4.20 -6.88
C LEU A 251 -5.96 3.94 -6.95
N PHE A 252 -6.68 4.59 -6.03
CA PHE A 252 -8.14 4.61 -6.01
C PHE A 252 -8.65 6.03 -5.79
N LEU A 253 -9.82 6.29 -6.34
CA LEU A 253 -10.62 7.49 -6.07
C LEU A 253 -11.81 7.14 -5.17
N PRO A 254 -12.48 8.13 -4.58
CA PRO A 254 -13.78 7.92 -3.94
C PRO A 254 -14.80 7.37 -4.95
N LYS A 255 -15.77 6.61 -4.46
CA LYS A 255 -16.87 6.08 -5.29
C LYS A 255 -17.54 7.17 -6.12
N GLY A 256 -17.76 6.88 -7.40
CA GLY A 256 -18.50 7.76 -8.31
C GLY A 256 -17.65 8.71 -9.13
N ALA A 257 -16.32 8.60 -9.05
CA ALA A 257 -15.43 9.36 -9.93
C ALA A 257 -15.70 9.04 -11.40
N SER A 258 -15.72 10.08 -12.25
CA SER A 258 -16.04 9.92 -13.67
C SER A 258 -14.96 9.13 -14.43
N ASP A 259 -15.36 8.39 -15.46
CA ASP A 259 -14.44 7.64 -16.30
C ASP A 259 -13.37 8.53 -16.95
N ALA A 260 -13.70 9.79 -17.25
CA ALA A 260 -12.74 10.74 -17.81
C ALA A 260 -11.59 11.03 -16.84
N VAL A 261 -11.91 11.28 -15.57
CA VAL A 261 -10.91 11.48 -14.49
C VAL A 261 -10.09 10.20 -14.27
N VAL A 262 -10.73 9.04 -14.20
CA VAL A 262 -10.07 7.74 -14.04
C VAL A 262 -9.08 7.49 -15.18
N ARG A 263 -9.50 7.67 -16.44
CA ARG A 263 -8.62 7.50 -17.61
C ARG A 263 -7.45 8.47 -17.59
N ARG A 264 -7.67 9.74 -17.21
CA ARG A 264 -6.58 10.74 -17.16
C ARG A 264 -5.53 10.39 -16.11
N LEU A 265 -5.94 9.98 -14.92
CA LEU A 265 -5.02 9.57 -13.85
C LEU A 265 -4.35 8.24 -14.15
N ASN A 266 -5.08 7.27 -14.72
CA ASN A 266 -4.51 6.00 -15.17
C ASN A 266 -3.41 6.24 -16.22
N ALA A 267 -3.68 7.07 -17.24
CA ALA A 267 -2.68 7.41 -18.25
C ALA A 267 -1.43 8.04 -17.63
N ALA A 268 -1.59 8.95 -16.65
CA ALA A 268 -0.44 9.55 -15.96
C ALA A 268 0.36 8.51 -15.16
N ALA A 269 -0.30 7.58 -14.48
CA ALA A 269 0.37 6.49 -13.76
C ALA A 269 1.10 5.53 -14.71
N VAL A 270 0.48 5.18 -15.84
CA VAL A 270 1.07 4.32 -16.88
C VAL A 270 2.30 4.98 -17.50
N GLU A 271 2.23 6.27 -17.83
CA GLU A 271 3.38 7.01 -18.35
C GLU A 271 4.51 7.08 -17.31
N ALA A 272 4.18 7.29 -16.03
CA ALA A 272 5.17 7.25 -14.96
C ALA A 272 5.91 5.89 -14.92
N ILE A 273 5.20 4.76 -15.02
CA ILE A 273 5.77 3.40 -15.01
C ILE A 273 6.79 3.19 -16.14
N LYS A 274 6.59 3.82 -17.29
CA LYS A 274 7.47 3.67 -18.47
C LYS A 274 8.79 4.42 -18.32
N THR A 275 8.90 5.36 -17.38
CA THR A 275 10.14 6.15 -17.25
C THR A 275 11.28 5.30 -16.69
N PRO A 276 12.48 5.28 -17.31
CA PRO A 276 13.61 4.50 -16.81
C PRO A 276 13.96 4.83 -15.36
N ALA A 277 13.95 6.11 -15.01
CA ALA A 277 14.25 6.56 -13.65
C ALA A 277 13.27 6.02 -12.61
N LEU A 278 11.97 5.89 -12.92
CA LEU A 278 11.01 5.28 -12.00
C LEU A 278 11.26 3.77 -11.90
N GLN A 279 11.49 3.09 -13.02
CA GLN A 279 11.77 1.65 -13.02
C GLN A 279 13.02 1.31 -12.21
N GLU A 280 14.10 2.06 -12.40
CA GLU A 280 15.34 1.94 -11.61
C GLU A 280 15.08 2.20 -10.12
N ARG A 281 14.32 3.25 -9.80
CA ARG A 281 13.98 3.57 -8.41
C ARG A 281 13.14 2.48 -7.77
N MET A 282 12.12 1.96 -8.44
CA MET A 282 11.28 0.86 -7.93
C MET A 282 12.11 -0.41 -7.76
N LYS A 283 12.97 -0.74 -8.74
CA LYS A 283 13.91 -1.87 -8.62
C LYS A 283 14.81 -1.72 -7.41
N SER A 284 15.38 -0.53 -7.16
CA SER A 284 16.25 -0.29 -5.99
C SER A 284 15.53 -0.47 -4.65
N LEU A 285 14.21 -0.28 -4.64
CA LEU A 285 13.33 -0.47 -3.48
C LEU A 285 12.82 -1.91 -3.35
N GLY A 286 13.21 -2.81 -4.26
CA GLY A 286 12.71 -4.18 -4.32
C GLY A 286 11.24 -4.29 -4.75
N ALA A 287 10.71 -3.24 -5.38
CA ALA A 287 9.34 -3.20 -5.89
C ALA A 287 9.30 -3.61 -7.37
N THR A 288 8.34 -4.48 -7.71
CA THR A 288 8.06 -4.91 -9.08
C THR A 288 6.92 -4.07 -9.62
N VAL A 289 7.18 -3.25 -10.64
CA VAL A 289 6.15 -2.42 -11.26
C VAL A 289 5.11 -3.26 -12.00
N ALA A 290 3.88 -2.74 -12.07
CA ALA A 290 2.77 -3.36 -12.77
C ALA A 290 3.12 -3.64 -14.24
N ARG A 291 2.84 -4.86 -14.71
CA ARG A 291 2.91 -5.19 -16.13
C ARG A 291 1.79 -4.50 -16.90
N ALA A 292 1.94 -4.37 -18.21
CA ALA A 292 0.96 -3.68 -19.06
C ALA A 292 -0.47 -4.22 -18.91
N ASP A 293 -0.64 -5.54 -18.73
CA ASP A 293 -1.93 -6.20 -18.51
C ASP A 293 -2.56 -5.92 -17.12
N GLN A 294 -1.79 -5.37 -16.19
CA GLN A 294 -2.20 -5.12 -14.80
C GLN A 294 -2.51 -3.65 -14.50
N GLN A 295 -2.06 -2.73 -15.35
CA GLN A 295 -2.08 -1.29 -15.06
C GLN A 295 -3.48 -0.66 -15.08
N GLY A 296 -4.48 -1.34 -15.65
CA GLY A 296 -5.81 -0.79 -15.88
C GLY A 296 -6.79 -0.89 -14.68
N PRO A 297 -7.82 -0.02 -14.63
CA PRO A 297 -8.81 -0.02 -13.56
C PRO A 297 -9.64 -1.30 -13.52
N GLY A 298 -9.96 -1.90 -14.68
CA GLY A 298 -10.71 -3.15 -14.76
C GLY A 298 -9.96 -4.33 -14.14
N TRP A 299 -8.65 -4.44 -14.42
CA TRP A 299 -7.80 -5.45 -13.79
C TRP A 299 -7.73 -5.22 -12.27
N LEU A 300 -7.48 -3.97 -11.84
CA LEU A 300 -7.36 -3.64 -10.42
C LEU A 300 -8.63 -3.96 -9.63
N GLY A 301 -9.81 -3.67 -10.19
CA GLY A 301 -11.09 -4.00 -9.56
C GLY A 301 -11.30 -5.50 -9.37
N ALA A 302 -10.91 -6.32 -10.35
CA ALA A 302 -10.96 -7.78 -10.24
C ALA A 302 -9.90 -8.31 -9.25
N PHE A 303 -8.69 -7.76 -9.31
CA PHE A 303 -7.58 -8.12 -8.44
C PHE A 303 -7.92 -7.90 -6.96
N VAL A 304 -8.47 -6.74 -6.60
CA VAL A 304 -8.87 -6.47 -5.20
C VAL A 304 -9.88 -7.49 -4.67
N LYS A 305 -10.88 -7.87 -5.48
CA LYS A 305 -11.85 -8.90 -5.06
C LYS A 305 -11.16 -10.24 -4.79
N SER A 306 -10.26 -10.66 -5.69
CA SER A 306 -9.48 -11.89 -5.49
C SER A 306 -8.57 -11.83 -4.26
N GLU A 307 -8.00 -10.67 -3.96
CA GLU A 307 -7.16 -10.48 -2.78
C GLU A 307 -7.99 -10.54 -1.48
N ILE A 308 -9.19 -9.96 -1.45
CA ILE A 308 -10.11 -10.06 -0.30
C ILE A 308 -10.41 -11.54 -0.02
N GLU A 309 -10.78 -12.31 -1.05
CA GLU A 309 -11.09 -13.74 -0.93
C GLU A 309 -9.87 -14.54 -0.47
N LYS A 310 -8.71 -14.30 -1.10
CA LYS A 310 -7.45 -14.97 -0.79
C LYS A 310 -7.04 -14.78 0.66
N TRP A 311 -7.06 -13.54 1.16
CA TRP A 311 -6.60 -13.24 2.51
C TRP A 311 -7.63 -13.58 3.59
N ALA A 312 -8.92 -13.70 3.26
CA ALA A 312 -9.94 -14.09 4.22
C ALA A 312 -9.69 -15.46 4.87
N VAL A 313 -9.15 -16.42 4.12
CA VAL A 313 -8.90 -17.79 4.60
C VAL A 313 -7.85 -17.82 5.72
N PRO A 314 -6.60 -17.37 5.51
CA PRO A 314 -5.58 -17.43 6.56
C PRO A 314 -5.89 -16.50 7.75
N ILE A 315 -6.59 -15.37 7.53
CA ILE A 315 -7.00 -14.46 8.62
C ILE A 315 -8.01 -15.14 9.54
N LYS A 316 -9.02 -15.82 8.98
CA LYS A 316 -9.99 -16.56 9.79
C LYS A 316 -9.35 -17.74 10.50
N ALA A 317 -8.43 -18.43 9.84
CA ALA A 317 -7.71 -19.57 10.40
C ALA A 317 -6.79 -19.19 11.57
N SER A 318 -6.22 -17.97 11.57
CA SER A 318 -5.36 -17.51 12.67
C SER A 318 -6.14 -17.17 13.94
N GLY A 319 -7.46 -17.03 13.87
CA GLY A 319 -8.32 -16.63 14.99
C GLY A 319 -8.14 -15.17 15.42
N VAL A 320 -7.28 -14.40 14.73
CA VAL A 320 -7.04 -12.98 15.04
C VAL A 320 -8.22 -12.15 14.55
N SER A 321 -8.75 -11.31 15.44
CA SER A 321 -9.72 -10.27 15.12
C SER A 321 -9.30 -8.98 15.81
N ALA A 322 -9.55 -7.84 15.16
CA ALA A 322 -9.17 -6.53 15.68
C ALA A 322 -10.31 -5.79 16.40
N ASP A 323 -11.48 -6.44 16.56
CA ASP A 323 -12.70 -5.95 17.24
C ASP A 323 -13.54 -7.08 17.87
#